data_AF-A0A1H4RRU7-F1
#
_entry.id   AF-A0A1H4RRU7-F1
#
_cell.length_a   1.000
_cell.length_b   1.000
_cell.length_c   1.000
_cell.angle_alpha   90.00
_cell.angle_beta   90.00
_cell.angle_gamma   90.00
#
_symmetry.space_group_name_H-M   'P 1'
#
loop_
_entity.id
_entity.type
_entity.pdbx_description
1 polymer ?
#
loop_
_entity_poly.entity_id
_entity_poly.type
_entity_poly.pdbx_seq_one_letter_code
_entity_poly.pdbx_strand_id
1 'polypeptide(L)'
;MSLSKTAIAALSLSLLPLAGHAFTVSSESADFLVRGGEAVTGNPVGIQAENQCYPASDDLSAPGRILADGDWVVTSEVSFYDFELVSFAAIATPRDGGGCEFFDGRIAVWKDDAFVALIEEGVADQLLIGHIRPVDGTVIEIGSGAVQPDTVGYIAYDAATEELYVTAQR
;
A
#
# COMPACT_ATOMS: atom_id res chain seq x y z
N MET A 1 -12.51 -49.93 -55.29
CA MET A 1 -12.06 -49.78 -53.89
C MET A 1 -12.02 -48.29 -53.59
N SER A 2 -13.04 -47.77 -52.90
CA SER A 2 -13.20 -46.33 -52.62
C SER A 2 -12.80 -46.09 -51.17
N LEU A 3 -11.77 -45.27 -50.94
CA LEU A 3 -11.27 -44.92 -49.61
C LEU A 3 -12.13 -43.77 -49.04
N SER A 4 -12.94 -44.09 -48.03
CA SER A 4 -13.68 -43.12 -47.23
C SER A 4 -12.71 -42.38 -46.30
N LYS A 5 -12.62 -41.05 -46.44
CA LYS A 5 -11.79 -40.19 -45.60
C LYS A 5 -12.60 -39.75 -44.37
N THR A 6 -12.21 -40.24 -43.21
CA THR A 6 -12.74 -39.82 -41.90
C THR A 6 -12.19 -38.43 -41.56
N ALA A 7 -13.06 -37.42 -41.49
CA ALA A 7 -12.71 -36.09 -41.00
C ALA A 7 -12.77 -36.08 -39.47
N ILE A 8 -11.64 -35.79 -38.82
CA ILE A 8 -11.54 -35.57 -37.38
C ILE A 8 -11.90 -34.10 -37.13
N ALA A 9 -13.05 -33.85 -36.50
CA ALA A 9 -13.43 -32.52 -36.04
C ALA A 9 -12.60 -32.15 -34.80
N ALA A 10 -11.70 -31.20 -34.94
CA ALA A 10 -10.99 -30.61 -33.80
C ALA A 10 -11.94 -29.65 -33.07
N LEU A 11 -12.37 -30.01 -31.86
CA LEU A 11 -13.01 -29.07 -30.95
C LEU A 11 -11.95 -28.07 -30.47
N SER A 12 -12.03 -26.82 -30.92
CA SER A 12 -11.28 -25.72 -30.32
C SER A 12 -11.94 -25.35 -28.98
N LEU A 13 -11.35 -25.75 -27.87
CA LEU A 13 -11.65 -25.14 -26.57
C LEU A 13 -11.10 -23.70 -26.61
N SER A 14 -12.00 -22.73 -26.82
CA SER A 14 -11.69 -21.33 -26.56
C SER A 14 -11.61 -21.14 -25.05
N LEU A 15 -10.38 -21.02 -24.52
CA LEU A 15 -10.13 -20.48 -23.19
C LEU A 15 -10.67 -19.04 -23.17
N LEU A 16 -11.81 -18.83 -22.51
CA LEU A 16 -12.21 -17.49 -22.13
C LEU A 16 -11.15 -16.96 -21.16
N PRO A 17 -10.55 -15.78 -21.39
CA PRO A 17 -9.73 -15.15 -20.38
C PRO A 17 -10.62 -14.95 -19.15
N LEU A 18 -10.25 -15.59 -18.03
CA LEU A 18 -10.78 -15.21 -16.72
C LEU A 18 -10.45 -13.72 -16.58
N ALA A 19 -11.47 -12.88 -16.68
CA ALA A 19 -11.34 -11.49 -16.29
C ALA A 19 -11.01 -11.51 -14.80
N GLY A 20 -9.73 -11.39 -14.48
CA GLY A 20 -9.27 -11.16 -13.11
C GLY A 20 -10.07 -10.00 -12.58
N HIS A 21 -10.82 -10.22 -11.51
CA HIS A 21 -11.59 -9.16 -10.88
C HIS A 21 -10.59 -8.08 -10.48
N ALA A 22 -10.75 -6.89 -11.05
CA ALA A 22 -9.90 -5.76 -10.74
C ALA A 22 -10.26 -5.32 -9.32
N PHE A 23 -9.37 -5.62 -8.38
CA PHE A 23 -9.46 -5.09 -7.02
C PHE A 23 -9.32 -3.57 -7.06
N THR A 24 -10.10 -2.87 -6.23
CA THR A 24 -10.16 -1.40 -6.25
C THR A 24 -9.78 -0.84 -4.88
N VAL A 25 -9.02 0.26 -4.87
CA VAL A 25 -8.81 1.10 -3.70
C VAL A 25 -9.41 2.46 -4.01
N SER A 26 -10.19 3.01 -3.10
CA SER A 26 -10.81 4.32 -3.26
C SER A 26 -10.60 5.21 -2.03
N SER A 27 -10.71 6.52 -2.23
CA SER A 27 -10.79 7.46 -1.11
C SER A 27 -12.17 8.11 -1.08
N GLU A 28 -12.72 8.18 0.13
CA GLU A 28 -13.95 8.93 0.41
C GLU A 28 -13.66 10.36 0.88
N SER A 29 -12.39 10.77 0.92
CA SER A 29 -11.94 12.09 1.37
C SER A 29 -11.12 12.79 0.29
N ALA A 30 -11.13 14.13 0.30
CA ALA A 30 -10.17 14.92 -0.48
C ALA A 30 -8.78 14.98 0.19
N ASP A 31 -8.68 14.57 1.45
CA ASP A 31 -7.44 14.60 2.22
C ASP A 31 -6.50 13.45 1.83
N PHE A 32 -7.02 12.40 1.17
CA PHE A 32 -6.23 11.29 0.63
C PHE A 32 -6.44 11.13 -0.88
N LEU A 33 -5.35 10.90 -1.61
CA LEU A 33 -5.36 10.53 -3.01
C LEU A 33 -5.01 9.06 -3.16
N VAL A 34 -5.78 8.32 -3.96
CA VAL A 34 -5.47 6.92 -4.30
C VAL A 34 -5.06 6.82 -5.76
N ARG A 35 -3.90 6.22 -6.01
CA ARG A 35 -3.37 5.95 -7.35
C ARG A 35 -3.15 4.46 -7.53
N GLY A 36 -3.82 3.87 -8.51
CA GLY A 36 -3.60 2.48 -8.90
C GLY A 36 -2.46 2.32 -9.90
N GLY A 37 -1.84 1.13 -9.91
CA GLY A 37 -1.16 0.59 -11.10
C GLY A 37 0.25 1.11 -11.42
N GLU A 38 0.80 2.07 -10.69
CA GLU A 38 2.20 2.50 -10.83
C GLU A 38 2.97 2.21 -9.54
N ALA A 39 3.95 1.29 -9.64
CA ALA A 39 4.83 0.98 -8.52
C ALA A 39 5.58 2.23 -8.05
N VAL A 40 5.83 2.28 -6.74
CA VAL A 40 6.57 3.36 -6.09
C VAL A 40 7.98 3.43 -6.71
N THR A 41 8.35 4.60 -7.24
CA THR A 41 9.71 4.86 -7.69
C THR A 41 10.62 5.17 -6.49
N GLY A 42 11.94 5.15 -6.69
CA GLY A 42 12.89 5.53 -5.64
C GLY A 42 12.58 6.90 -5.04
N ASN A 43 12.93 7.06 -3.76
CA ASN A 43 12.73 8.27 -2.99
C ASN A 43 13.45 9.45 -3.66
N PRO A 44 12.73 10.50 -4.11
CA PRO A 44 13.33 11.60 -4.86
C PRO A 44 14.34 12.41 -4.05
N VAL A 45 14.29 12.35 -2.72
CA VAL A 45 15.23 13.04 -1.82
C VAL A 45 16.36 12.13 -1.29
N GLY A 46 16.29 10.83 -1.58
CA GLY A 46 17.16 9.79 -1.00
C GLY A 46 16.91 9.59 0.51
N ILE A 47 17.58 8.62 1.13
CA ILE A 47 17.45 8.40 2.59
C ILE A 47 18.00 9.63 3.33
N GLN A 48 17.09 10.41 3.91
CA GLN A 48 17.37 11.46 4.90
C GLN A 48 16.83 10.99 6.24
N ALA A 49 17.37 9.88 6.73
CA ALA A 49 16.94 9.27 7.97
C ALA A 49 18.16 9.01 8.87
N GLU A 50 18.02 9.38 10.14
CA GLU A 50 18.95 8.90 11.16
C GLU A 50 18.44 7.54 11.67
N ASN A 51 19.35 6.58 11.87
CA ASN A 51 19.06 5.17 12.24
C ASN A 51 18.18 4.96 13.49
N GLN A 52 17.75 6.02 14.17
CA GLN A 52 16.94 5.98 15.39
C GLN A 52 15.42 6.03 15.12
N CYS A 53 14.99 6.28 13.88
CA CYS A 53 13.59 6.59 13.56
C CYS A 53 12.76 5.47 12.93
N TYR A 54 13.34 4.31 12.61
CA TYR A 54 12.64 3.26 11.88
C TYR A 54 13.18 1.88 12.24
N PRO A 55 12.40 0.79 12.04
CA PRO A 55 12.83 -0.57 12.33
C PRO A 55 14.10 -0.96 11.56
N ALA A 56 14.85 -1.91 12.11
CA ALA A 56 16.00 -2.48 11.41
C ALA A 56 15.53 -3.16 10.11
N SER A 57 16.30 -3.00 9.03
CA SER A 57 15.97 -3.52 7.69
C SER A 57 15.71 -5.03 7.64
N ASP A 58 16.31 -5.79 8.55
CA ASP A 58 16.25 -7.25 8.58
C ASP A 58 14.86 -7.78 9.00
N ASP A 59 14.05 -6.92 9.63
CA ASP A 59 12.71 -7.27 10.11
C ASP A 59 11.60 -6.91 9.09
N LEU A 60 11.95 -6.32 7.95
CA LEU A 60 10.98 -5.87 6.94
C LEU A 60 10.38 -7.02 6.14
N SER A 61 9.11 -6.89 5.78
CA SER A 61 8.42 -7.76 4.80
C SER A 61 9.03 -7.61 3.39
N ALA A 62 8.61 -8.44 2.44
CA ALA A 62 9.08 -8.31 1.06
C ALA A 62 8.70 -6.94 0.44
N PRO A 63 7.44 -6.46 0.55
CA PRO A 63 7.10 -5.08 0.17
C PRO A 63 7.91 -3.99 0.89
N GLY A 64 8.12 -4.13 2.20
CA GLY A 64 8.92 -3.18 2.98
C GLY A 64 10.35 -3.08 2.47
N ARG A 65 10.99 -4.21 2.13
CA ARG A 65 12.34 -4.22 1.55
C ARG A 65 12.39 -3.55 0.19
N ILE A 66 11.38 -3.73 -0.67
CA ILE A 66 11.31 -3.04 -1.98
C ILE A 66 11.34 -1.53 -1.77
N LEU A 67 10.60 -1.02 -0.79
CA LEU A 67 10.58 0.41 -0.47
C LEU A 67 11.89 0.88 0.15
N ALA A 68 12.45 0.12 1.09
CA ALA A 68 13.73 0.44 1.73
C ALA A 68 14.90 0.45 0.72
N ASP A 69 14.94 -0.51 -0.21
CA ASP A 69 15.90 -0.55 -1.32
C ASP A 69 15.72 0.64 -2.28
N GLY A 70 14.51 1.22 -2.31
CA GLY A 70 14.18 2.46 -3.00
C GLY A 70 14.48 3.72 -2.20
N ASP A 71 15.28 3.64 -1.14
CA ASP A 71 15.67 4.76 -0.28
C ASP A 71 14.52 5.40 0.53
N TRP A 72 13.42 4.68 0.75
CA TRP A 72 12.31 5.14 1.59
C TRP A 72 12.46 4.71 3.06
N VAL A 73 11.93 5.52 3.98
CA VAL A 73 11.84 5.14 5.38
C VAL A 73 10.55 4.36 5.62
N VAL A 74 10.64 3.04 5.81
CA VAL A 74 9.48 2.24 6.21
C VAL A 74 9.16 2.51 7.67
N THR A 75 7.94 2.95 7.96
CA THR A 75 7.52 3.36 9.31
C THR A 75 6.70 2.28 10.01
N SER A 76 5.91 1.51 9.26
CA SER A 76 5.11 0.40 9.79
C SER A 76 4.58 -0.48 8.68
N GLU A 77 4.36 -1.75 8.98
CA GLU A 77 3.81 -2.75 8.06
C GLU A 77 2.64 -3.48 8.73
N VAL A 78 1.58 -3.72 7.98
CA VAL A 78 0.40 -4.44 8.47
C VAL A 78 -0.10 -5.41 7.40
N SER A 79 -0.16 -6.70 7.74
CA SER A 79 -0.93 -7.68 6.98
C SER A 79 -2.42 -7.56 7.35
N PHE A 80 -3.27 -7.38 6.36
CA PHE A 80 -4.69 -7.10 6.54
C PHE A 80 -5.48 -7.86 5.47
N TYR A 81 -6.14 -8.95 5.87
CA TYR A 81 -6.70 -9.94 4.92
C TYR A 81 -5.63 -10.46 3.96
N ASP A 82 -5.88 -10.41 2.65
CA ASP A 82 -4.95 -10.81 1.59
C ASP A 82 -4.05 -9.63 1.15
N PHE A 83 -4.05 -8.54 1.93
CA PHE A 83 -3.26 -7.34 1.65
C PHE A 83 -2.06 -7.22 2.57
N GLU A 84 -0.99 -6.65 2.03
CA GLU A 84 0.13 -6.11 2.80
C GLU A 84 0.15 -4.60 2.59
N LEU A 85 -0.01 -3.86 3.69
CA LEU A 85 0.06 -2.41 3.70
C LEU A 85 1.38 -1.99 4.31
N VAL A 86 2.08 -1.08 3.63
CA VAL A 86 3.33 -0.51 4.13
C VAL A 86 3.18 0.99 4.18
N SER A 87 3.29 1.56 5.38
CA SER A 87 3.46 3.01 5.55
C SER A 87 4.94 3.35 5.48
N PHE A 88 5.25 4.41 4.75
CA PHE A 88 6.61 4.85 4.54
C PHE A 88 6.68 6.36 4.29
N ALA A 89 7.85 6.96 4.48
CA ALA A 89 8.05 8.40 4.39
C ALA A 89 9.34 8.74 3.64
N ALA A 90 9.37 9.92 3.03
CA ALA A 90 10.55 10.41 2.31
C ALA A 90 11.66 10.82 3.28
N ILE A 91 11.29 11.38 4.44
CA ILE A 91 12.21 11.93 5.44
C ILE A 91 11.76 11.49 6.82
N ALA A 92 12.72 11.14 7.68
CA ALA A 92 12.49 10.92 9.10
C ALA A 92 13.42 11.78 9.94
N THR A 93 12.85 12.71 10.72
CA THR A 93 13.61 13.65 11.55
C THR A 93 13.46 13.28 13.02
N PRO A 94 14.54 12.91 13.73
CA PRO A 94 14.47 12.69 15.16
C PRO A 94 14.14 13.98 15.90
N ARG A 95 13.36 13.87 16.97
CA ARG A 95 13.00 14.97 17.86
C ARG A 95 13.41 14.67 19.30
N ASP A 96 13.53 15.73 20.09
CA ASP A 96 13.90 15.63 21.50
C ASP A 96 12.92 14.70 22.22
N GLY A 97 13.44 13.75 23.00
CA GLY A 97 12.63 12.74 23.71
C GLY A 97 12.50 11.39 23.00
N GLY A 98 13.19 11.19 21.87
CA GLY A 98 13.32 9.88 21.21
C GLY A 98 12.16 9.50 20.28
N GLY A 99 11.28 10.46 19.98
CA GLY A 99 10.29 10.31 18.92
C GLY A 99 10.82 10.86 17.58
N CYS A 100 10.08 10.62 16.51
CA CYS A 100 10.44 11.06 15.16
C CYS A 100 9.26 11.71 14.46
N GLU A 101 9.59 12.65 13.57
CA GLU A 101 8.64 13.17 12.59
C GLU A 101 8.90 12.55 11.22
N PHE A 102 7.81 12.19 10.54
CA PHE A 102 7.83 11.58 9.22
C PHE A 102 7.18 12.53 8.22
N PHE A 103 7.93 12.90 7.18
CA PHE A 103 7.47 13.85 6.17
C PHE A 103 7.22 13.20 4.82
N ASP A 104 6.23 13.72 4.10
CA ASP A 104 5.76 13.28 2.80
C ASP A 104 5.43 11.77 2.82
N GLY A 105 4.65 11.37 3.83
CA GLY A 105 4.30 9.98 4.08
C GLY A 105 3.26 9.43 3.12
N ARG A 106 3.29 8.12 2.94
CA ARG A 106 2.47 7.38 1.98
C ARG A 106 2.17 6.00 2.52
N ILE A 107 1.13 5.36 1.98
CA ILE A 107 0.84 3.95 2.24
C ILE A 107 0.75 3.23 0.90
N ALA A 108 1.58 2.23 0.70
CA ALA A 108 1.50 1.37 -0.46
C ALA A 108 0.78 0.07 -0.10
N VAL A 109 -0.03 -0.41 -1.04
CA VAL A 109 -0.92 -1.56 -0.87
C VAL A 109 -0.50 -2.63 -1.86
N TRP A 110 -0.22 -3.82 -1.33
CA TRP A 110 0.02 -5.03 -2.10
C TRP A 110 -1.10 -6.04 -1.87
N LYS A 111 -1.37 -6.86 -2.88
CA LYS A 111 -2.21 -8.04 -2.81
C LYS A 111 -1.50 -9.18 -3.52
N ASP A 112 -1.35 -10.33 -2.87
CA ASP A 112 -0.67 -11.50 -3.45
C ASP A 112 0.70 -11.16 -4.08
N ASP A 113 1.55 -10.44 -3.35
CA ASP A 113 2.86 -9.93 -3.79
C ASP A 113 2.84 -8.89 -4.94
N ALA A 114 1.67 -8.52 -5.47
CA ALA A 114 1.53 -7.54 -6.53
C ALA A 114 1.20 -6.15 -5.95
N PHE A 115 1.94 -5.13 -6.38
CA PHE A 115 1.59 -3.74 -6.07
C PHE A 115 0.23 -3.39 -6.69
N VAL A 116 -0.65 -2.84 -5.88
CA VAL A 116 -2.01 -2.48 -6.28
C VAL A 116 -2.17 -0.97 -6.34
N ALA A 117 -1.87 -0.29 -5.24
CA ALA A 117 -2.20 1.11 -5.07
C ALA A 117 -1.23 1.83 -4.16
N LEU A 118 -1.17 3.15 -4.36
CA LEU A 118 -0.52 4.11 -3.49
C LEU A 118 -1.59 5.05 -2.93
N ILE A 119 -1.58 5.20 -1.61
CA ILE A 119 -2.34 6.21 -0.87
C ILE A 119 -1.37 7.32 -0.52
N GLU A 120 -1.67 8.52 -1.00
CA GLU A 120 -0.88 9.74 -0.82
C GLU A 120 -1.74 10.82 -0.16
N GLU A 121 -1.08 11.90 0.26
CA GLU A 121 -1.73 13.10 0.77
C GLU A 121 -2.45 13.80 -0.39
N GLY A 122 -3.75 14.05 -0.23
CA GLY A 122 -4.57 14.83 -1.17
C GLY A 122 -4.48 16.35 -0.92
N VAL A 123 -3.97 16.74 0.24
CA VAL A 123 -3.74 18.12 0.67
C VAL A 123 -2.26 18.36 0.92
N ALA A 124 -1.83 19.62 0.86
CA ALA A 124 -0.44 20.01 1.12
C ALA A 124 -0.13 20.04 2.63
N ASP A 125 -0.22 18.89 3.28
CA ASP A 125 0.15 18.68 4.69
C ASP A 125 1.13 17.50 4.78
N GLN A 126 2.43 17.83 4.81
CA GLN A 126 3.51 16.86 4.72
C GLN A 126 3.61 15.89 5.91
N LEU A 127 2.85 16.14 6.99
CA LEU A 127 2.82 15.28 8.17
C LEU A 127 1.53 14.46 8.23
N LEU A 128 0.71 14.46 7.17
CA LEU A 128 -0.61 13.84 7.22
C LEU A 128 -0.49 12.33 7.41
N ILE A 129 0.45 11.67 6.73
CA ILE A 129 0.66 10.22 6.86
C ILE A 129 1.98 9.93 7.55
N GLY A 130 1.95 9.18 8.65
CA GLY A 130 3.14 8.76 9.38
C GLY A 130 3.24 7.26 9.51
N HIS A 131 2.24 6.64 10.12
CA HIS A 131 2.24 5.21 10.40
C HIS A 131 0.83 4.62 10.30
N ILE A 132 0.76 3.30 10.22
CA ILE A 132 -0.49 2.54 10.25
C ILE A 132 -0.46 1.50 11.37
N ARG A 133 -1.63 1.19 11.91
CA ARG A 133 -1.79 0.11 12.90
C ARG A 133 -3.19 -0.50 12.83
N PRO A 134 -3.33 -1.81 13.07
CA PRO A 134 -4.65 -2.41 13.21
C PRO A 134 -5.34 -1.87 14.47
N VAL A 135 -6.60 -1.47 14.34
CA VAL A 135 -7.49 -1.13 15.47
C VAL A 135 -8.28 -2.37 15.87
N ASP A 136 -8.84 -3.03 14.87
CA ASP A 136 -9.51 -4.31 14.97
C ASP A 136 -9.21 -5.18 13.73
N GLY A 137 -9.88 -6.31 13.59
CA GLY A 137 -9.68 -7.22 12.46
C GLY A 137 -10.17 -6.70 11.10
N THR A 138 -10.78 -5.52 11.06
CA THR A 138 -11.48 -4.95 9.89
C THR A 138 -11.12 -3.49 9.60
N VAL A 139 -10.34 -2.84 10.47
CA VAL A 139 -9.96 -1.43 10.34
C VAL A 139 -8.49 -1.23 10.69
N ILE A 140 -7.81 -0.52 9.81
CA ILE A 140 -6.47 0.02 10.03
C ILE A 140 -6.59 1.52 10.30
N GLU A 141 -5.97 1.99 11.37
CA GLU A 141 -5.83 3.42 11.67
C GLU A 141 -4.62 3.98 10.93
N ILE A 142 -4.78 5.19 10.41
CA ILE A 142 -3.70 6.01 9.86
C ILE A 142 -3.38 7.10 10.90
N GLY A 143 -2.16 7.07 11.43
CA GLY A 143 -1.63 8.11 12.28
C GLY A 143 -0.77 9.10 11.49
N SER A 144 -0.80 10.36 11.89
CA SER A 144 0.07 11.42 11.35
C SER A 144 1.56 11.12 11.55
N GLY A 145 2.39 11.84 10.79
CA GLY A 145 3.84 11.85 10.90
C GLY A 145 4.36 12.72 12.05
N ALA A 146 3.51 13.24 12.93
CA ALA A 146 3.94 14.01 14.09
C ALA A 146 4.59 13.13 15.18
N VAL A 147 5.44 13.74 16.03
CA VAL A 147 6.07 13.06 17.19
C VAL A 147 5.03 12.42 18.11
N GLN A 148 3.92 13.12 18.32
CA GLN A 148 2.74 12.62 19.00
C GLN A 148 1.68 12.47 17.93
N PRO A 149 1.57 11.28 17.32
CA PRO A 149 0.74 11.13 16.15
C PRO A 149 -0.73 11.11 16.55
N ASP A 150 -1.49 12.05 15.99
CA ASP A 150 -2.95 12.00 16.00
C ASP A 150 -3.46 11.06 14.91
N THR A 151 -4.65 10.52 15.10
CA THR A 151 -5.36 9.78 14.06
C THR A 151 -5.87 10.75 12.99
N VAL A 152 -5.51 10.48 11.74
CA VAL A 152 -5.92 11.30 10.58
C VAL A 152 -6.92 10.59 9.68
N GLY A 153 -7.09 9.29 9.84
CA GLY A 153 -7.95 8.51 8.97
C GLY A 153 -7.92 7.02 9.24
N TYR A 154 -8.65 6.29 8.40
CA TYR A 154 -8.82 4.86 8.51
C TYR A 154 -8.83 4.21 7.13
N ILE A 155 -8.34 2.96 7.07
CA ILE A 155 -8.50 2.05 5.94
C ILE A 155 -9.40 0.90 6.40
N ALA A 156 -10.47 0.65 5.64
CA ALA A 156 -11.38 -0.46 5.86
C ALA A 156 -11.53 -1.31 4.60
N TYR A 157 -11.83 -2.59 4.78
CA TYR A 157 -12.09 -3.53 3.68
C TYR A 157 -13.56 -3.95 3.67
N ASP A 158 -14.23 -3.80 2.53
CA ASP A 158 -15.53 -4.40 2.29
C ASP A 158 -15.36 -5.70 1.50
N ALA A 159 -15.60 -6.82 2.18
CA ALA A 159 -15.53 -8.15 1.57
C ALA A 159 -16.66 -8.43 0.55
N ALA A 160 -17.76 -7.67 0.58
CA ALA A 160 -18.85 -7.84 -0.37
C ALA A 160 -18.52 -7.22 -1.74
N THR A 161 -17.74 -6.14 -1.75
CA THR A 161 -17.32 -5.43 -2.97
C THR A 161 -15.85 -5.70 -3.34
N GLU A 162 -15.10 -6.36 -2.46
CA GLU A 162 -13.65 -6.53 -2.55
C GLU A 162 -12.94 -5.19 -2.77
N GLU A 163 -13.24 -4.20 -1.93
CA GLU A 163 -12.71 -2.84 -2.04
C GLU A 163 -12.09 -2.39 -0.72
N LEU A 164 -10.92 -1.73 -0.81
CA LEU A 164 -10.35 -0.97 0.31
C LEU A 164 -10.79 0.50 0.20
N TYR A 165 -11.34 1.04 1.28
CA TYR A 165 -11.75 2.44 1.38
C TYR A 165 -10.84 3.17 2.35
N VAL A 166 -10.39 4.35 1.95
CA VAL A 166 -9.63 5.27 2.79
C VAL A 166 -10.50 6.46 3.17
N THR A 167 -10.65 6.71 4.48
CA THR A 167 -11.47 7.80 5.02
C THR A 167 -10.62 8.70 5.90
N ALA A 168 -10.92 10.00 5.92
CA ALA A 168 -10.26 10.96 6.80
C ALA A 168 -11.06 11.19 8.08
N GLN A 169 -10.36 11.38 9.19
CA GLN A 169 -10.92 11.81 10.46
C GLN A 169 -10.64 13.30 10.63
N ARG A 170 -11.70 14.10 10.78
CA ARG A 170 -11.62 15.55 11.07
C ARG A 170 -11.98 15.84 12.51
#